data_AF-A0A352PS72-F1
#
_entry.id   AF-A0A352PS72-F1
#
_cell.length_a   1.000
_cell.length_b   1.000
_cell.length_c   1.000
_cell.angle_alpha   90.00
_cell.angle_beta   90.00
_cell.angle_gamma   90.00
#
_symmetry.space_group_name_H-M   'P 1'
#
loop_
_entity.id
_entity.type
_entity.pdbx_description
1 polymer ?
#
loop_
_entity_poly.entity_id
_entity_poly.type
_entity_poly.pdbx_seq_one_letter_code
_entity_poly.pdbx_strand_id
1 'polypeptide(L)' 'MFPTMDLRSIRVFVTDGYWRKTLAAVRALGRAGIKVTVGESTYLAPAVFSRHCHARVRTPSPVPPPRAGP' A
#
# COMPACT_ATOMS: atom_id res chain seq x y z
N MET A 1 24.71 -5.03 -19.86
CA MET A 1 23.60 -4.09 -20.12
C MET A 1 22.33 -4.76 -19.63
N PHE A 2 21.75 -4.31 -18.51
CA PHE A 2 20.46 -4.85 -18.04
C PHE A 2 19.35 -4.27 -18.92
N PRO A 3 18.36 -5.07 -19.36
CA PRO A 3 17.25 -4.54 -20.13
C PRO A 3 16.54 -3.45 -19.32
N THR A 4 16.24 -2.32 -19.97
CA THR A 4 15.43 -1.25 -19.36
C THR A 4 14.03 -1.78 -19.10
N MET A 5 13.70 -2.01 -17.83
CA MET A 5 12.42 -2.53 -17.41
C MET A 5 11.35 -1.44 -17.51
N ASP A 6 10.25 -1.71 -18.21
CA ASP A 6 9.10 -0.80 -18.22
C ASP A 6 8.40 -0.82 -16.86
N LEU A 7 8.67 0.20 -16.05
CA LEU A 7 8.14 0.34 -14.69
C LEU A 7 6.61 0.40 -14.64
N ARG A 8 5.93 0.78 -15.74
CA ARG A 8 4.47 0.86 -15.78
C ARG A 8 3.78 -0.50 -15.83
N SER A 9 4.52 -1.53 -16.26
CA SER A 9 4.05 -2.92 -16.24
C SER A 9 4.10 -3.54 -14.84
N ILE A 10 4.92 -2.98 -13.94
CA ILE A 10 5.14 -3.47 -12.58
C ILE A 10 3.94 -3.12 -11.70
N ARG A 11 3.53 -4.08 -10.88
CA ARG A 11 2.51 -3.91 -9.85
C ARG A 11 3.11 -4.23 -8.49
N VAL A 12 2.89 -3.37 -7.52
CA VAL A 12 3.38 -3.53 -6.15
C VAL A 12 2.22 -3.47 -5.17
N PHE A 13 2.20 -4.39 -4.22
CA PHE A 13 1.28 -4.37 -3.10
C PHE A 13 2.02 -3.87 -1.85
N VAL A 14 1.52 -2.81 -1.23
CA VAL A 14 2.12 -2.18 -0.04
C VAL A 14 1.15 -2.31 1.12
N THR A 15 1.54 -2.99 2.18
CA THR A 15 0.75 -3.14 3.41
C THR A 15 1.00 -2.00 4.39
N ASP A 16 0.13 -1.85 5.39
CA ASP A 16 0.28 -0.90 6.50
C ASP A 16 0.29 0.57 6.00
N GLY A 17 -0.79 0.92 5.29
CA GLY A 17 -1.02 2.21 4.65
C GLY A 17 -1.20 3.40 5.61
N TYR A 18 -1.26 3.15 6.91
CA TYR A 18 -1.47 4.20 7.91
C TYR A 18 -0.25 5.11 8.09
N TRP A 19 0.97 4.56 8.01
CA TRP A 19 2.17 5.32 8.39
C TRP A 19 2.69 6.29 7.33
N ARG A 20 3.34 7.36 7.79
CA ARG A 20 4.01 8.36 6.93
C ARG A 20 5.07 7.74 6.01
N LYS A 21 5.81 6.74 6.50
CA LYS A 21 6.79 5.98 5.70
C LYS A 21 6.13 5.29 4.50
N THR A 22 4.96 4.69 4.73
CA THR A 22 4.20 3.99 3.70
C THR A 22 3.67 4.97 2.67
N LEU A 23 3.12 6.11 3.12
CA LEU A 23 2.70 7.19 2.22
C LEU A 23 3.86 7.70 1.36
N ALA A 24 5.06 7.88 1.93
CA ALA A 24 6.25 8.28 1.19
C ALA A 24 6.65 7.26 0.13
N ALA A 25 6.65 5.96 0.47
CA ALA A 25 6.93 4.87 -0.45
C ALA A 25 5.93 4.82 -1.61
N VAL A 26 4.62 4.89 -1.31
CA VAL A 26 3.54 4.92 -2.33
C VAL A 26 3.72 6.10 -3.28
N ARG A 27 4.06 7.29 -2.77
CA ARG A 27 4.32 8.47 -3.60
C ARG A 27 5.57 8.30 -4.46
N ALA A 28 6.64 7.73 -3.93
CA ALA A 28 7.87 7.49 -4.69
C ALA A 28 7.64 6.50 -5.84
N LEU A 29 7.03 5.36 -5.54
CA LEU A 29 6.72 4.31 -6.52
C LEU A 29 5.75 4.81 -7.60
N GLY A 30 4.67 5.48 -7.21
CA GLY A 30 3.70 6.00 -8.19
C GLY A 30 4.27 7.12 -9.06
N ARG A 31 5.16 7.98 -8.54
CA ARG A 31 5.88 8.98 -9.36
C ARG A 31 6.81 8.33 -10.39
N ALA A 32 7.34 7.14 -10.08
CA ALA A 32 8.12 6.34 -11.03
C ALA A 32 7.25 5.61 -12.07
N GLY A 33 5.92 5.74 -12.00
CA GLY A 33 4.97 5.12 -12.93
C GLY A 33 4.51 3.71 -12.55
N ILE A 34 4.90 3.20 -11.39
CA ILE A 34 4.53 1.86 -10.92
C ILE A 34 3.08 1.84 -10.43
N LYS A 35 2.33 0.79 -10.77
CA LYS A 35 0.96 0.61 -10.26
C LYS A 35 0.98 0.09 -8.82
N VAL A 36 0.69 0.97 -7.86
CA VAL A 36 0.70 0.66 -6.43
C VAL A 36 -0.69 0.33 -5.92
N THR A 37 -0.85 -0.84 -5.30
CA THR A 37 -2.04 -1.20 -4.53
C THR A 37 -1.71 -1.12 -3.05
N VAL A 38 -2.54 -0.45 -2.26
CA VAL A 38 -2.33 -0.29 -0.81
C VAL A 38 -3.30 -1.19 -0.03
N GLY A 39 -2.76 -2.00 0.87
CA GLY A 39 -3.49 -2.82 1.83
C GLY A 39 -3.53 -2.18 3.21
N GLU A 40 -4.72 -2.04 3.79
CA GLU A 40 -4.88 -1.56 5.17
C GLU A 40 -6.09 -2.21 5.85
N SER A 41 -6.01 -2.41 7.16
CA SER A 41 -7.09 -2.99 7.97
C SER A 41 -8.27 -2.03 8.19
N THR A 42 -7.97 -0.74 8.22
CA THR A 42 -8.90 0.38 8.37
C THR A 42 -9.15 1.10 7.05
N TYR A 43 -10.27 1.82 6.95
CA TYR A 43 -10.56 2.70 5.81
C TYR A 43 -9.85 4.06 5.90
N LEU A 44 -9.17 4.36 7.01
CA LEU A 44 -8.60 5.67 7.34
C LEU A 44 -7.06 5.66 7.30
N ALA A 45 -6.48 5.22 6.18
CA ALA A 45 -5.04 5.27 5.94
C ALA A 45 -4.65 6.42 4.99
N PRO A 46 -3.71 7.31 5.34
CA PRO A 46 -3.24 8.36 4.44
C PRO A 46 -2.77 7.84 3.08
N ALA A 47 -2.14 6.67 3.02
CA ALA A 47 -1.66 6.08 1.78
C ALA A 47 -2.80 5.71 0.80
N VAL A 48 -3.96 5.26 1.30
CA VAL A 48 -5.09 4.87 0.44
C VAL A 48 -5.79 6.05 -0.24
N PHE A 49 -5.58 7.28 0.26
CA PHE A 49 -6.10 8.52 -0.33
C PHE A 49 -5.07 9.26 -1.19
N SER A 50 -3.86 8.73 -1.32
CA SER A 50 -2.85 9.30 -2.22
C SER A 50 -3.28 9.12 -3.68
N ARG A 51 -3.14 10.15 -4.52
CA ARG A 51 -3.35 10.02 -5.99
C ARG A 51 -2.44 8.96 -6.66
N HIS A 52 -1.37 8.56 -5.97
CA HIS A 52 -0.42 7.54 -6.42
C HIS A 52 -0.81 6.11 -6.01
N CYS A 53 -1.93 5.96 -5.27
CA CYS A 53 -2.54 4.68 -4.97
C CYS A 53 -3.50 4.30 -6.10
N HIS A 54 -3.12 3.33 -6.92
CA HIS A 54 -3.92 2.86 -8.06
C HIS A 54 -5.16 2.08 -7.60
N ALA A 55 -5.02 1.26 -6.55
CA ALA A 55 -6.11 0.49 -5.96
C ALA A 55 -5.92 0.35 -4.45
N ARG A 56 -7.01 0.16 -3.72
CA ARG A 56 -7.00 -0.04 -2.27
C ARG A 56 -7.71 -1.34 -1.92
N VAL A 57 -7.13 -2.10 -1.00
CA VAL A 57 -7.66 -3.39 -0.52
C VAL A 57 -7.76 -3.32 0.99
N ARG A 58 -8.92 -3.67 1.53
CA ARG A 58 -9.04 -3.85 2.98
C ARG A 58 -8.48 -5.21 3.36
N THR A 59 -7.44 -5.23 4.19
CA THR A 59 -6.83 -6.46 4.69
C THR A 59 -7.42 -6.83 6.04
N PRO A 60 -7.32 -8.10 6.48
CA PRO A 60 -7.60 -8.45 7.87
C PRO A 60 -6.73 -7.63 8.83
N SER A 61 -7.24 -7.38 10.04
CA SER A 61 -6.42 -6.82 11.11
C SER A 61 -5.29 -7.79 11.45
N PRO A 62 -4.03 -7.34 11.52
CA PRO A 62 -2.93 -8.17 12.00
C PRO A 62 -3.02 -8.39 13.52
N VAL A 63 -3.74 -7.51 14.24
CA VAL A 63 -4.02 -7.67 15.66
C VAL A 63 -5.21 -8.63 15.80
N PRO A 64 -5.04 -9.79 16.47
CA PRO A 64 -6.14 -10.70 16.72
C PRO A 64 -7.21 -10.01 17.57
N PRO A 65 -8.49 -10.41 17.44
CA PRO A 65 -9.53 -9.88 18.30
C PRO A 65 -9.17 -10.14 19.78
N PRO A 66 -9.59 -9.25 20.70
CA PRO A 66 -9.37 -9.49 22.12
C PRO A 66 -9.95 -10.86 22.47
N ARG A 67 -9.14 -11.71 23.11
CA ARG A 67 -9.62 -12.99 23.61
C ARG A 67 -10.66 -12.68 24.68
N ALA A 68 -11.90 -13.10 24.47
CA ALA A 68 -12.87 -13.15 25.55
C ALA A 68 -12.27 -14.05 26.64
N GLY A 69 -11.89 -13.45 27.77
CA GLY A 69 -11.49 -14.21 28.95
C GLY A 69 -12.69 -14.98 29.52
N PRO A 70 -12.46 -16.00 30.37
CA PRO A 70 -13.52 -16.52 31.21
C PRO A 70 -14.14 -15.41 32.08
#